data_AF-A0A7C6NW55-F1
#
_entry.id   AF-A0A7C6NW55-F1
#
_cell.length_a   1.000
_cell.length_b   1.000
_cell.length_c   1.000
_cell.angle_alpha   90.00
_cell.angle_beta   90.00
_cell.angle_gamma   90.00
#
_symmetry.space_group_name_H-M   'P 1'
#
loop_
_entity.id
_entity.type
_entity.pdbx_description
1 polymer ?
#
loop_
_entity_poly.entity_id
_entity_poly.type
_entity_poly.pdbx_seq_one_letter_code
_entity_poly.pdbx_strand_id
1 'polypeptide(L)'
;MCYLKYFPQPFLDDLVAGRVLPVVGAGLSKNAVPPLSVFSEVAKELAQQIPGYVYMDPIDAVSAYEFEYSRLKMVEEIAQLLNRSDVQPGPAIEAFAKLPFEQVVTTNWEHLLERAYAAVGREAVPLVEETQLSSRVIQDGVSLLKIHGDFNNPARIIATEKDYDGFSTNYPLCATYLAYLLIVMTPLFVGYSLSDYDFRFVYRFVEKKLYGFRRPAYTIQVSAGTDDLIRFRRRGIIVINLPGDPKDYRQILTDAFSELKKYWQRQLIKAGVYTGAKLPPNKNIPEGLCLIAADPHRIGFYRQEAYPVLTEANLVPITAADLHTPDERLTPKMAALAGRAAVLIADRDYRLTDFLVKERSGAKTVLVIAGEPMLYADVTKRLPSTTSRALADNISFDQRLRAVLAELGYATGQTVSGSSND
;
A
#
# COMPACT_ATOMS: atom_id res chain seq x y z
N MET A 1 -16.32 -7.82 16.81
CA MET A 1 -15.93 -6.87 17.88
C MET A 1 -15.42 -5.60 17.20
N CYS A 2 -15.52 -4.40 17.79
CA CYS A 2 -14.98 -3.16 17.19
C CYS A 2 -13.58 -2.88 17.76
N TYR A 3 -12.56 -2.88 16.89
CA TYR A 3 -11.15 -2.71 17.24
C TYR A 3 -10.66 -1.25 17.13
N LEU A 4 -11.33 -0.41 16.33
CA LEU A 4 -10.94 0.97 16.06
C LEU A 4 -10.71 1.80 17.34
N LYS A 5 -11.50 1.54 18.40
CA LYS A 5 -11.41 2.23 19.69
C LYS A 5 -10.08 2.04 20.43
N TYR A 6 -9.28 1.03 20.06
CA TYR A 6 -7.96 0.79 20.65
C TYR A 6 -6.85 1.61 19.99
N PHE A 7 -7.12 2.19 18.82
CA PHE A 7 -6.17 3.02 18.10
C PHE A 7 -6.21 4.46 18.65
N PRO A 8 -5.08 5.01 19.14
CA PRO A 8 -5.04 6.36 19.66
C PRO A 8 -5.35 7.40 18.57
N GLN A 9 -6.04 8.49 18.94
CA GLN A 9 -6.40 9.54 17.99
C GLN A 9 -5.20 10.14 17.23
N PRO A 10 -4.03 10.43 17.85
CA PRO A 10 -2.87 10.92 17.12
C PRO A 10 -2.38 9.96 16.01
N PHE A 11 -2.47 8.65 16.25
CA PHE A 11 -2.14 7.65 15.23
C PHE A 11 -3.14 7.70 14.08
N LEU A 12 -4.44 7.80 14.40
CA LEU A 12 -5.50 7.87 13.40
C LEU A 12 -5.39 9.14 12.54
N ASP A 13 -4.99 10.26 13.12
CA ASP A 13 -4.73 11.52 12.40
C ASP A 13 -3.56 11.37 11.41
N ASP A 14 -2.46 10.76 11.84
CA ASP A 14 -1.33 10.47 10.96
C ASP A 14 -1.68 9.42 9.89
N LEU A 15 -2.55 8.45 10.17
CA LEU A 15 -3.06 7.52 9.17
C LEU A 15 -3.84 8.26 8.07
N VAL A 16 -4.70 9.21 8.46
CA VAL A 16 -5.49 10.02 7.52
C VAL A 16 -4.61 10.95 6.68
N ALA A 17 -3.59 11.54 7.30
CA ALA A 17 -2.59 12.34 6.60
C ALA A 17 -1.61 11.51 5.76
N GLY A 18 -1.68 10.17 5.82
CA GLY A 18 -0.75 9.28 5.13
C GLY A 18 0.67 9.34 5.68
N ARG A 19 0.87 9.79 6.93
CA ARG A 19 2.18 9.91 7.58
C ARG A 19 2.59 8.67 8.38
N VAL A 20 1.91 7.54 8.22
CA VAL A 20 2.26 6.28 8.89
C VAL A 20 3.25 5.49 8.06
N LEU A 21 4.34 5.04 8.70
CA LEU A 21 5.35 4.15 8.11
C LEU A 21 5.21 2.76 8.72
N PRO A 22 4.61 1.79 8.03
CA PRO A 22 4.60 0.41 8.49
C PRO A 22 6.01 -0.17 8.46
N VAL A 23 6.39 -0.79 9.57
CA VAL A 23 7.58 -1.62 9.70
C VAL A 23 7.10 -3.06 9.94
N VAL A 24 7.23 -3.88 8.91
CA VAL A 24 6.69 -5.24 8.87
C VAL A 24 7.79 -6.24 9.20
N GLY A 25 7.48 -7.20 10.06
CA GLY A 25 8.35 -8.34 10.35
C GLY A 25 7.71 -9.68 10.02
N ALA A 26 8.50 -10.75 10.18
CA ALA A 26 8.10 -12.11 9.84
C ALA A 26 6.88 -12.62 10.63
N GLY A 27 6.50 -11.97 11.75
CA GLY A 27 5.26 -12.27 12.46
C GLY A 27 3.99 -11.97 11.64
N LEU A 28 4.04 -11.06 10.67
CA LEU A 28 2.92 -10.87 9.74
C LEU A 28 2.86 -12.03 8.73
N SER A 29 4.02 -12.54 8.28
CA SER A 29 4.16 -13.66 7.35
C SER A 29 3.62 -14.98 7.89
N LYS A 30 3.50 -15.14 9.22
CA LYS A 30 2.74 -16.25 9.84
C LYS A 30 1.26 -16.30 9.42
N ASN A 31 0.72 -15.21 8.88
CA ASN A 31 -0.67 -15.15 8.39
C ASN A 31 -0.81 -15.57 6.92
N ALA A 32 0.26 -16.01 6.27
CA ALA A 32 0.22 -16.59 4.94
C ALA A 32 -0.54 -17.92 4.91
N VAL A 33 -0.83 -18.40 3.69
CA VAL A 33 -1.49 -19.67 3.44
C VAL A 33 -0.63 -20.50 2.46
N PRO A 34 0.06 -21.56 2.91
CA PRO A 34 0.31 -21.93 4.31
C PRO A 34 1.18 -20.89 5.07
N PRO A 35 1.21 -20.91 6.41
CA PRO A 35 2.04 -20.01 7.22
C PRO A 35 3.53 -20.12 6.88
N LEU A 36 4.24 -18.98 6.89
CA LEU A 36 5.71 -18.96 6.79
C LEU A 36 6.36 -18.93 8.16
N SER A 37 7.54 -19.55 8.23
CA SER A 37 8.40 -19.58 9.41
C SER A 37 9.01 -18.21 9.71
N VAL A 38 9.25 -17.91 10.99
CA VAL A 38 10.06 -16.75 11.39
C VAL A 38 11.55 -17.10 11.41
N PHE A 39 12.42 -16.07 11.43
CA PHE A 39 13.88 -16.27 11.43
C PHE A 39 14.39 -17.25 12.49
N SER A 40 13.85 -17.23 13.71
CA SER A 40 14.25 -18.17 14.77
C SER A 40 13.88 -19.62 14.48
N GLU A 41 12.81 -19.87 13.71
CA GLU A 41 12.40 -21.21 13.30
C GLU A 41 13.29 -21.68 12.14
N VAL A 42 13.57 -20.81 11.17
CA VAL A 42 14.52 -21.07 10.06
C VAL A 42 15.91 -21.41 10.60
N ALA A 43 16.43 -20.62 11.54
CA ALA A 43 17.74 -20.86 12.14
C ALA A 43 17.82 -22.21 12.88
N LYS A 44 16.70 -22.67 13.47
CA LYS A 44 16.64 -24.00 14.11
C LYS A 44 16.68 -25.13 13.08
N GLU A 45 16.02 -24.97 11.94
CA GLU A 45 16.08 -25.95 10.85
C GLU A 45 17.50 -26.07 10.29
N LEU A 46 18.18 -24.94 10.06
CA LEU A 46 19.58 -24.94 9.63
C LEU A 46 20.49 -25.59 10.68
N ALA A 47 20.33 -25.24 11.97
CA ALA A 47 21.13 -25.81 13.06
C ALA A 47 21.04 -27.34 13.15
N GLN A 48 19.89 -27.94 12.86
CA GLN A 48 19.69 -29.39 12.90
C GLN A 48 20.50 -30.14 11.83
N GLN A 49 20.87 -29.46 10.75
CA GLN A 49 21.67 -30.04 9.68
C GLN A 49 23.16 -30.12 10.03
N ILE A 50 23.62 -29.33 11.03
CA ILE A 50 25.03 -29.26 11.45
C ILE A 50 25.30 -30.35 12.51
N PRO A 51 26.12 -31.37 12.21
CA PRO A 51 26.37 -32.47 13.15
C PRO A 51 27.05 -31.98 14.45
N GLY A 52 26.43 -32.29 15.59
CA GLY A 52 26.99 -31.99 16.91
C GLY A 52 26.89 -30.52 17.34
N TYR A 53 26.25 -29.65 16.55
CA TYR A 53 26.04 -28.26 16.92
C TYR A 53 24.99 -28.11 18.03
N VAL A 54 25.28 -27.25 19.01
CA VAL A 54 24.38 -26.93 20.11
C VAL A 54 23.79 -25.55 19.87
N TYR A 55 22.47 -25.47 19.66
CA TYR A 55 21.79 -24.22 19.34
C TYR A 55 21.94 -23.18 20.47
N MET A 56 22.60 -22.06 20.18
CA MET A 56 22.73 -20.92 21.10
C MET A 56 21.65 -19.85 20.81
N ASP A 57 21.74 -19.22 19.64
CA ASP A 57 20.77 -18.23 19.18
C ASP A 57 20.61 -18.26 17.64
N PRO A 58 19.60 -17.57 17.07
CA PRO A 58 19.35 -17.61 15.63
C PRO A 58 20.52 -17.12 14.76
N ILE A 59 21.23 -16.07 15.18
CA ILE A 59 22.30 -15.47 14.37
C ILE A 59 23.52 -16.39 14.39
N ASP A 60 23.88 -16.91 15.55
CA ASP A 60 24.99 -17.88 15.69
C ASP A 60 24.72 -19.14 14.87
N ALA A 61 23.50 -19.70 14.94
CA ALA A 61 23.11 -20.88 14.17
C ALA A 61 23.26 -20.69 12.65
N VAL A 62 22.82 -19.54 12.12
CA VAL A 62 22.93 -19.24 10.69
C VAL A 62 24.39 -18.94 10.29
N SER A 63 25.15 -18.28 11.18
CA SER A 63 26.57 -18.00 10.96
C SER A 63 27.42 -19.27 10.96
N ALA A 64 27.16 -20.18 11.90
CA ALA A 64 27.77 -21.50 11.96
C ALA A 64 27.45 -22.33 10.70
N TYR A 65 26.20 -22.26 10.21
CA TYR A 65 25.83 -22.93 8.96
C TYR A 65 26.59 -22.37 7.75
N GLU A 66 26.69 -21.05 7.62
CA GLU A 66 27.49 -20.41 6.56
C GLU A 66 28.96 -20.83 6.62
N PHE A 67 29.53 -20.89 7.83
CA PHE A 67 30.92 -21.28 8.05
C PHE A 67 31.19 -22.75 7.70
N GLU A 68 30.31 -23.66 8.13
CA GLU A 68 30.47 -25.11 7.93
C GLU A 68 30.29 -25.52 6.46
N TYR A 69 29.34 -24.90 5.75
CA TYR A 69 28.98 -25.33 4.39
C TYR A 69 29.36 -24.33 3.30
N SER A 70 28.75 -23.13 3.33
CA SER A 70 29.06 -21.96 2.50
C SER A 70 27.91 -20.97 2.56
N ARG A 71 28.18 -19.72 2.17
CA ARG A 71 27.15 -18.69 2.00
C ARG A 71 26.08 -19.06 0.96
N LEU A 72 26.50 -19.65 -0.16
CA LEU A 72 25.57 -20.09 -1.21
C LEU A 72 24.59 -21.12 -0.64
N LYS A 73 25.10 -22.14 0.06
CA LYS A 73 24.27 -23.20 0.64
C LYS A 73 23.34 -22.66 1.72
N MET A 74 23.82 -21.76 2.58
CA MET A 74 23.00 -21.07 3.58
C MET A 74 21.82 -20.34 2.93
N VAL A 75 22.08 -19.53 1.89
CA VAL A 75 21.04 -18.79 1.17
C VAL A 75 20.05 -19.72 0.49
N GLU A 76 20.51 -20.81 -0.13
CA GLU A 76 19.65 -21.81 -0.76
C GLU A 76 18.70 -22.47 0.25
N GLU A 77 19.18 -22.87 1.43
CA GLU A 77 18.35 -23.48 2.47
C GLU A 77 17.30 -22.50 3.01
N ILE A 78 17.70 -21.26 3.31
CA ILE A 78 16.75 -20.23 3.74
C ILE A 78 15.70 -19.96 2.66
N ALA A 79 16.12 -19.88 1.38
CA ALA A 79 15.22 -19.66 0.26
C ALA A 79 14.26 -20.83 0.06
N GLN A 80 14.68 -22.08 0.25
CA GLN A 80 13.78 -23.24 0.18
C GLN A 80 12.67 -23.18 1.24
N LEU A 81 12.99 -22.67 2.44
CA LEU A 81 12.03 -22.55 3.53
C LEU A 81 11.06 -21.37 3.32
N LEU A 82 11.53 -20.25 2.74
CA LEU A 82 10.78 -18.98 2.72
C LEU A 82 10.33 -18.50 1.34
N ASN A 83 11.08 -18.76 0.26
CA ASN A 83 10.77 -18.30 -1.10
C ASN A 83 9.84 -19.26 -1.85
N ARG A 84 8.77 -19.67 -1.18
CA ARG A 84 7.84 -20.68 -1.67
C ARG A 84 6.75 -20.07 -2.57
N SER A 85 6.53 -20.69 -3.73
CA SER A 85 5.53 -20.25 -4.73
C SER A 85 4.11 -20.68 -4.39
N ASP A 86 3.95 -21.75 -3.62
CA ASP A 86 2.66 -22.25 -3.13
C ASP A 86 2.08 -21.39 -1.99
N VAL A 87 2.90 -20.52 -1.40
CA VAL A 87 2.50 -19.62 -0.31
C VAL A 87 1.80 -18.37 -0.85
N GLN A 88 0.53 -18.21 -0.48
CA GLN A 88 -0.27 -17.04 -0.84
C GLN A 88 -0.45 -16.08 0.35
N PRO A 89 -0.63 -14.78 0.08
CA PRO A 89 -1.07 -13.82 1.09
C PRO A 89 -2.40 -14.26 1.71
N GLY A 90 -2.46 -14.34 3.04
CA GLY A 90 -3.73 -14.59 3.73
C GLY A 90 -4.56 -13.31 3.92
N PRO A 91 -5.81 -13.43 4.42
CA PRO A 91 -6.74 -12.31 4.55
C PRO A 91 -6.19 -11.11 5.34
N ALA A 92 -5.41 -11.35 6.39
CA ALA A 92 -4.81 -10.28 7.18
C ALA A 92 -3.76 -9.47 6.38
N ILE A 93 -2.98 -10.15 5.54
CA ILE A 93 -1.94 -9.53 4.72
C ILE A 93 -2.59 -8.75 3.56
N GLU A 94 -3.63 -9.31 2.95
CA GLU A 94 -4.41 -8.60 1.93
C GLU A 94 -5.13 -7.37 2.51
N ALA A 95 -5.70 -7.48 3.71
CA ALA A 95 -6.33 -6.36 4.40
C ALA A 95 -5.30 -5.26 4.73
N PHE A 96 -4.09 -5.66 5.13
CA PHE A 96 -2.97 -4.73 5.30
C PHE A 96 -2.59 -4.03 3.98
N ALA A 97 -2.48 -4.75 2.86
CA ALA A 97 -2.13 -4.18 1.56
C ALA A 97 -3.18 -3.16 1.03
N LYS A 98 -4.43 -3.26 1.49
CA LYS A 98 -5.52 -2.31 1.17
C LYS A 98 -5.46 -1.00 1.98
N LEU A 99 -4.59 -0.89 2.98
CA LEU A 99 -4.39 0.35 3.74
C LEU A 99 -3.60 1.38 2.90
N PRO A 100 -3.78 2.69 3.15
CA PRO A 100 -3.25 3.77 2.30
C PRO A 100 -1.74 4.02 2.47
N PHE A 101 -0.95 2.98 2.75
CA PHE A 101 0.50 3.10 2.92
C PHE A 101 1.19 3.21 1.56
N GLU A 102 2.00 4.25 1.37
CA GLU A 102 2.79 4.47 0.15
C GLU A 102 4.26 4.10 0.35
N GLN A 103 4.71 4.00 1.60
CA GLN A 103 6.06 3.58 1.98
C GLN A 103 5.94 2.52 3.06
N VAL A 104 6.65 1.41 2.90
CA VAL A 104 6.70 0.29 3.85
C VAL A 104 8.15 -0.12 4.03
N VAL A 105 8.53 -0.44 5.26
CA VAL A 105 9.84 -1.03 5.58
C VAL A 105 9.63 -2.47 6.02
N THR A 106 10.50 -3.37 5.61
CA THR A 106 10.50 -4.76 6.06
C THR A 106 11.91 -5.30 6.24
N THR A 107 12.09 -6.22 7.19
CA THR A 107 13.30 -7.05 7.37
C THR A 107 13.14 -8.43 6.72
N ASN A 108 12.02 -8.68 6.06
CA ASN A 108 11.71 -9.99 5.49
C ASN A 108 12.32 -10.14 4.09
N TRP A 109 12.82 -11.34 3.78
CA TRP A 109 13.42 -11.65 2.46
C TRP A 109 12.37 -12.09 1.44
N GLU A 110 11.32 -12.80 1.87
CA GLU A 110 10.28 -13.32 0.98
C GLU A 110 9.51 -12.20 0.26
N HIS A 111 8.84 -12.57 -0.84
CA HIS A 111 8.09 -11.64 -1.70
C HIS A 111 6.58 -11.58 -1.38
N LEU A 112 6.21 -11.81 -0.11
CA LEU A 112 4.81 -11.98 0.30
C LEU A 112 4.03 -10.67 0.27
N LEU A 113 4.66 -9.55 0.64
CA LEU A 113 4.03 -8.22 0.61
C LEU A 113 3.81 -7.76 -0.83
N GLU A 114 4.79 -8.00 -1.69
CA GLU A 114 4.75 -7.72 -3.12
C GLU A 114 3.58 -8.46 -3.78
N ARG A 115 3.41 -9.75 -3.49
CA ARG A 115 2.25 -10.54 -3.94
C ARG A 115 0.94 -9.98 -3.38
N ALA A 116 0.91 -9.57 -2.12
CA ALA A 116 -0.29 -9.00 -1.50
C ALA A 116 -0.71 -7.67 -2.13
N TYR A 117 0.25 -6.78 -2.43
CA TYR A 117 0.00 -5.53 -3.15
C TYR A 117 -0.52 -5.80 -4.57
N ALA A 118 0.13 -6.70 -5.30
CA ALA A 118 -0.31 -7.10 -6.64
C ALA A 118 -1.75 -7.65 -6.64
N ALA A 119 -2.10 -8.49 -5.65
CA ALA A 119 -3.46 -9.04 -5.49
C ALA A 119 -4.52 -7.93 -5.33
N VAL A 120 -4.19 -6.85 -4.63
CA VAL A 120 -5.10 -5.70 -4.42
C VAL A 120 -5.01 -4.64 -5.53
N GLY A 121 -4.28 -4.92 -6.63
CA GLY A 121 -4.16 -4.01 -7.78
C GLY A 121 -3.26 -2.80 -7.50
N ARG A 122 -2.27 -2.96 -6.61
CA ARG A 122 -1.26 -1.95 -6.31
C ARG A 122 0.10 -2.50 -6.66
N GLU A 123 0.92 -1.71 -7.34
CA GLU A 123 2.30 -2.07 -7.59
C GLU A 123 3.15 -1.79 -6.34
N ALA A 124 3.99 -2.75 -5.95
CA ALA A 124 5.01 -2.56 -4.92
C ALA A 124 6.39 -2.57 -5.58
N VAL A 125 7.18 -1.54 -5.32
CA VAL A 125 8.53 -1.37 -5.85
C VAL A 125 9.52 -1.72 -4.72
N PRO A 126 10.14 -2.91 -4.75
CA PRO A 126 11.12 -3.29 -3.75
C PRO A 126 12.39 -2.43 -3.88
N LEU A 127 12.80 -1.83 -2.76
CA LEU A 127 14.07 -1.12 -2.60
C LEU A 127 14.99 -2.00 -1.78
N VAL A 128 15.89 -2.68 -2.48
CA VAL A 128 16.88 -3.62 -1.96
C VAL A 128 18.27 -3.01 -2.03
N GLU A 129 18.60 -2.35 -3.15
CA GLU A 129 19.90 -1.74 -3.40
C GLU A 129 19.89 -0.23 -3.21
N GLU A 130 21.04 0.33 -2.82
CA GLU A 130 21.15 1.77 -2.57
C GLU A 130 21.01 2.61 -3.85
N THR A 131 21.42 2.05 -4.99
CA THR A 131 21.24 2.68 -6.31
C THR A 131 19.77 2.85 -6.68
N GLN A 132 18.89 2.01 -6.13
CA GLN A 132 17.45 2.13 -6.36
C GLN A 132 16.85 3.33 -5.64
N LEU A 133 17.47 3.87 -4.59
CA LEU A 133 16.95 5.02 -3.82
C LEU A 133 16.80 6.30 -4.67
N SER A 134 17.55 6.42 -5.77
CA SER A 134 17.44 7.55 -6.70
C SER A 134 16.44 7.34 -7.84
N SER A 135 15.80 6.17 -7.95
CA SER A 135 14.92 5.84 -9.07
C SER A 135 13.60 6.62 -9.04
N ARG A 136 13.18 7.17 -10.19
CA ARG A 136 11.87 7.84 -10.32
C ARG A 136 10.70 6.85 -10.34
N VAL A 137 10.94 5.59 -10.70
CA VAL A 137 9.92 4.51 -10.67
C VAL A 137 9.38 4.30 -9.25
N ILE A 138 10.16 4.66 -8.22
CA ILE A 138 9.72 4.64 -6.81
C ILE A 138 8.47 5.53 -6.60
N GLN A 139 8.30 6.58 -7.40
CA GLN A 139 7.19 7.52 -7.23
C GLN A 139 5.84 6.97 -7.70
N ASP A 140 5.81 5.86 -8.47
CA ASP A 140 4.61 5.34 -9.12
C ASP A 140 3.93 4.15 -8.43
N GLY A 141 4.56 3.57 -7.40
CA GLY A 141 4.04 2.44 -6.62
C GLY A 141 4.23 2.57 -5.12
N VAL A 142 3.92 1.52 -4.36
CA VAL A 142 4.26 1.40 -2.94
C VAL A 142 5.75 1.12 -2.82
N SER A 143 6.49 2.08 -2.27
CA SER A 143 7.92 1.89 -1.99
C SER A 143 8.08 0.88 -0.84
N LEU A 144 8.71 -0.26 -1.11
CA LEU A 144 8.96 -1.32 -0.13
C LEU A 144 10.45 -1.43 0.17
N LEU A 145 10.92 -0.76 1.21
CA LEU A 145 12.32 -0.84 1.65
C LEU A 145 12.59 -2.16 2.36
N LYS A 146 13.41 -3.03 1.74
CA LYS A 146 13.82 -4.33 2.30
C LYS A 146 15.24 -4.22 2.83
N ILE A 147 15.38 -3.86 4.11
CA ILE A 147 16.69 -3.51 4.68
C ILE A 147 17.66 -4.68 4.75
N HIS A 148 17.14 -5.92 4.77
CA HIS A 148 17.91 -7.16 4.83
C HIS A 148 18.05 -7.87 3.48
N GLY A 149 17.68 -7.21 2.39
CA GLY A 149 17.71 -7.78 1.05
C GLY A 149 16.51 -8.65 0.70
N ASP A 150 16.62 -9.40 -0.39
CA ASP A 150 15.64 -10.38 -0.84
C ASP A 150 16.30 -11.55 -1.58
N PHE A 151 15.51 -12.55 -1.94
CA PHE A 151 16.03 -13.74 -2.64
C PHE A 151 16.36 -13.50 -4.12
N ASN A 152 15.97 -12.36 -4.70
CA ASN A 152 16.36 -11.99 -6.07
C ASN A 152 17.77 -11.38 -6.09
N ASN A 153 18.25 -10.86 -4.95
CA ASN A 153 19.56 -10.27 -4.77
C ASN A 153 20.30 -11.02 -3.64
N PRO A 154 20.76 -12.27 -3.87
CA PRO A 154 21.32 -13.11 -2.81
C PRO A 154 22.56 -12.50 -2.13
N ALA A 155 23.32 -11.65 -2.85
CA ALA A 155 24.45 -10.92 -2.29
C ALA A 155 24.02 -9.90 -1.20
N ARG A 156 22.75 -9.45 -1.20
CA ARG A 156 22.21 -8.49 -0.24
C ARG A 156 21.62 -9.08 1.03
N ILE A 157 21.53 -10.40 1.14
CA ILE A 157 20.93 -11.07 2.29
C ILE A 157 21.73 -10.73 3.56
N ILE A 158 21.07 -10.18 4.57
CA ILE A 158 21.67 -9.93 5.89
C ILE A 158 21.18 -11.02 6.85
N ALA A 159 22.00 -12.04 7.13
CA ALA A 159 21.57 -13.16 7.95
C ALA A 159 22.60 -13.65 8.98
N THR A 160 23.89 -13.39 8.74
CA THR A 160 24.98 -13.80 9.63
C THR A 160 25.50 -12.66 10.50
N GLU A 161 26.24 -12.99 11.56
CA GLU A 161 26.93 -12.01 12.42
C GLU A 161 27.76 -11.01 11.60
N LYS A 162 28.54 -11.52 10.64
CA LYS A 162 29.34 -10.70 9.71
C LYS A 162 28.48 -9.72 8.91
N ASP A 163 27.29 -10.13 8.47
CA ASP A 163 26.38 -9.25 7.73
C ASP A 163 25.83 -8.13 8.60
N TYR A 164 25.38 -8.46 9.82
CA TYR A 164 24.87 -7.49 10.80
C TYR A 164 25.95 -6.48 11.21
N ASP A 165 27.16 -6.95 11.50
CA ASP A 165 28.30 -6.08 11.85
C ASP A 165 28.64 -5.13 10.69
N GLY A 166 28.55 -5.62 9.46
CA GLY A 166 28.85 -4.87 8.25
C GLY A 166 27.74 -3.91 7.80
N PHE A 167 26.50 -4.04 8.28
CA PHE A 167 25.32 -3.35 7.72
C PHE A 167 25.52 -1.83 7.58
N SER A 168 25.95 -1.18 8.65
CA SER A 168 26.11 0.28 8.68
C SER A 168 27.22 0.81 7.76
N THR A 169 28.23 -0.03 7.46
CA THR A 169 29.38 0.32 6.61
C THR A 169 29.11 -0.03 5.15
N ASN A 170 28.46 -1.17 4.90
CA ASN A 170 28.16 -1.67 3.56
C ASN A 170 26.93 -0.99 2.95
N TYR A 171 25.97 -0.56 3.77
CA TYR A 171 24.69 0.03 3.32
C TYR A 171 24.34 1.36 4.02
N PRO A 172 25.23 2.37 3.97
CA PRO A 172 25.05 3.64 4.67
C PRO A 172 23.90 4.50 4.12
N LEU A 173 23.62 4.47 2.82
CA LEU A 173 22.51 5.20 2.20
C LEU A 173 21.16 4.57 2.58
N CYS A 174 21.09 3.24 2.66
CA CYS A 174 19.92 2.53 3.17
C CYS A 174 19.63 2.94 4.63
N ALA A 175 20.65 2.92 5.50
CA ALA A 175 20.52 3.35 6.89
C ALA A 175 20.11 4.83 7.00
N THR A 176 20.67 5.70 6.16
CA THR A 176 20.34 7.13 6.10
C THR A 176 18.90 7.35 5.63
N TYR A 177 18.44 6.63 4.61
CA TYR A 177 17.08 6.71 4.12
C TYR A 177 16.08 6.19 5.15
N LEU A 178 16.37 5.07 5.82
CA LEU A 178 15.58 4.59 6.95
C LEU A 178 15.51 5.64 8.07
N ALA A 179 16.62 6.29 8.41
CA ALA A 179 16.64 7.36 9.40
C ALA A 179 15.73 8.53 8.99
N TYR A 180 15.80 8.97 7.73
CA TYR A 180 14.91 9.99 7.18
C TYR A 180 13.44 9.60 7.32
N LEU A 181 13.06 8.38 6.93
CA LEU A 181 11.69 7.90 7.07
C LEU A 181 11.22 7.91 8.53
N LEU A 182 12.07 7.49 9.47
CA LEU A 182 11.77 7.51 10.91
C LEU A 182 11.68 8.92 11.51
N ILE A 183 12.28 9.92 10.88
CA ILE A 183 12.18 11.33 11.28
C ILE A 183 10.84 11.92 10.82
N VAL A 184 10.47 11.70 9.55
CA VAL A 184 9.31 12.37 8.93
C VAL A 184 7.99 11.63 9.12
N MET A 185 8.03 10.31 9.38
CA MET A 185 6.86 9.45 9.47
C MET A 185 6.67 8.85 10.87
N THR A 186 5.44 8.46 11.18
CA THR A 186 5.02 7.79 12.42
C THR A 186 5.15 6.27 12.25
N PRO A 187 6.10 5.60 12.94
CA PRO A 187 6.35 4.17 12.75
C PRO A 187 5.20 3.31 13.30
N LEU A 188 4.78 2.30 12.53
CA LEU A 188 3.80 1.28 12.91
C LEU A 188 4.40 -0.12 12.75
N PHE A 189 4.76 -0.76 13.85
CA PHE A 189 5.30 -2.12 13.87
C PHE A 189 4.19 -3.17 13.77
N VAL A 190 4.23 -4.00 12.73
CA VAL A 190 3.25 -5.07 12.47
C VAL A 190 3.97 -6.41 12.36
N GLY A 191 3.69 -7.35 13.26
CA GLY A 191 4.38 -8.64 13.28
C GLY A 191 5.89 -8.54 13.50
N TYR A 192 6.35 -7.44 14.08
CA TYR A 192 7.76 -7.12 14.26
C TYR A 192 8.16 -7.27 15.72
N SER A 193 9.16 -8.11 15.99
CA SER A 193 9.62 -8.45 17.35
C SER A 193 10.52 -7.38 17.98
N LEU A 194 11.01 -6.42 17.19
CA LEU A 194 12.11 -5.52 17.58
C LEU A 194 13.35 -6.27 18.09
N SER A 195 13.60 -7.50 17.64
CA SER A 195 14.85 -8.20 17.96
C SER A 195 15.99 -7.78 17.04
N ASP A 196 15.64 -7.33 15.83
CA ASP A 196 16.60 -6.92 14.80
C ASP A 196 17.54 -5.80 15.27
N TYR A 197 18.83 -6.00 15.04
CA TYR A 197 19.89 -5.09 15.48
C TYR A 197 19.96 -3.84 14.60
N ASP A 198 19.91 -4.01 13.28
CA ASP A 198 20.14 -2.93 12.30
C ASP A 198 19.07 -1.85 12.39
N PHE A 199 17.80 -2.26 12.35
CA PHE A 199 16.69 -1.33 12.52
C PHE A 199 16.78 -0.63 13.89
N ARG A 200 17.09 -1.37 14.96
CA ARG A 200 17.21 -0.80 16.30
C ARG A 200 18.33 0.21 16.40
N PHE A 201 19.45 -0.04 15.74
CA PHE A 201 20.58 0.87 15.68
C PHE A 201 20.12 2.21 15.08
N VAL A 202 19.49 2.19 13.91
CA VAL A 202 18.99 3.40 13.24
C VAL A 202 17.88 4.08 14.06
N TYR A 203 16.93 3.31 14.58
CA TYR A 203 15.84 3.83 15.41
C TYR A 203 16.33 4.52 16.68
N ARG A 204 17.29 3.94 17.39
CA ARG A 204 17.92 4.54 18.58
C ARG A 204 18.78 5.74 18.22
N PHE A 205 19.45 5.72 17.07
CA PHE A 205 20.20 6.87 16.58
C PHE A 205 19.29 8.08 16.39
N VAL A 206 18.17 7.92 15.65
CA VAL A 206 17.17 8.98 15.45
C VAL A 206 16.60 9.46 16.78
N GLU A 207 16.22 8.54 17.67
CA GLU A 207 15.69 8.89 19.01
C GLU A 207 16.65 9.76 19.82
N LYS A 208 17.95 9.41 19.84
CA LYS A 208 18.96 10.18 20.56
C LYS A 208 19.19 11.55 19.94
N LYS A 209 19.20 11.66 18.60
CA LYS A 209 19.48 12.90 17.88
C LYS A 209 18.32 13.90 17.92
N LEU A 210 17.09 13.42 18.06
CA LEU A 210 15.90 14.27 18.15
C LEU A 210 15.54 14.67 19.60
N TYR A 211 16.32 14.29 20.61
CA TYR A 211 16.16 14.72 22.01
C TYR A 211 14.70 14.66 22.54
N GLY A 212 13.96 13.61 22.19
CA GLY A 212 12.56 13.42 22.62
C GLY A 212 11.50 14.05 21.72
N PHE A 213 11.88 14.82 20.68
CA PHE A 213 10.97 15.40 19.68
C PHE A 213 10.65 14.45 18.51
N ARG A 214 11.00 13.17 18.62
CA ARG A 214 10.63 12.18 17.60
C ARG A 214 9.12 11.93 17.60
N ARG A 215 8.58 11.53 16.45
CA ARG A 215 7.21 11.03 16.36
C ARG A 215 7.01 9.80 17.27
N PRO A 216 5.82 9.63 17.87
CA PRO A 216 5.50 8.42 18.60
C PRO A 216 5.56 7.21 17.67
N ALA A 217 5.97 6.06 18.20
CA ALA A 217 5.96 4.81 17.47
C ALA A 217 4.92 3.87 18.07
N TYR A 218 4.23 3.10 17.23
CA TYR A 218 3.14 2.21 17.62
C TYR A 218 3.43 0.77 17.22
N THR A 219 2.90 -0.20 17.96
CA THR A 219 2.84 -1.60 17.53
C THR A 219 1.45 -2.15 17.72
N ILE A 220 0.99 -3.00 16.80
CA ILE A 220 -0.26 -3.73 16.95
C ILE A 220 0.06 -5.11 17.53
N GLN A 221 -0.58 -5.43 18.65
CA GLN A 221 -0.50 -6.74 19.29
C GLN A 221 -1.90 -7.28 19.54
N VAL A 222 -2.04 -8.60 19.60
CA VAL A 222 -3.30 -9.27 19.95
C VAL A 222 -3.11 -9.96 21.29
N SER A 223 -3.88 -9.54 22.29
CA SER A 223 -3.84 -10.07 23.65
C SER A 223 -2.42 -10.16 24.23
N ALA A 224 -1.63 -9.10 24.02
CA ALA A 224 -0.29 -9.00 24.58
C ALA A 224 -0.32 -9.07 26.11
N GLY A 225 0.52 -9.96 26.64
CA GLY A 225 0.78 -10.07 28.07
C GLY A 225 1.66 -8.92 28.60
N THR A 226 1.79 -8.85 29.91
CA THR A 226 2.55 -7.79 30.61
C THR A 226 3.99 -7.67 30.12
N ASP A 227 4.66 -8.79 29.83
CA ASP A 227 6.06 -8.78 29.40
C ASP A 227 6.25 -8.09 28.05
N ASP A 228 5.36 -8.35 27.09
CA ASP A 228 5.37 -7.68 25.79
C ASP A 228 5.08 -6.19 25.94
N LEU A 229 4.07 -5.84 26.74
CA LEU A 229 3.75 -4.44 27.02
C LEU A 229 4.97 -3.69 27.59
N ILE A 230 5.66 -4.27 28.57
CA ILE A 230 6.87 -3.69 29.17
C ILE A 230 8.01 -3.59 28.14
N ARG A 231 8.22 -4.65 27.35
CA ARG A 231 9.29 -4.73 26.34
C ARG A 231 9.18 -3.61 25.30
N PHE A 232 7.99 -3.37 24.76
CA PHE A 232 7.74 -2.30 23.79
C PHE A 232 7.80 -0.91 24.47
N ARG A 233 7.18 -0.74 25.64
CA ARG A 233 7.14 0.56 26.34
C ARG A 233 8.52 1.05 26.77
N ARG A 234 9.41 0.16 27.23
CA ARG A 234 10.82 0.50 27.54
C ARG A 234 11.63 0.97 26.33
N ARG A 235 11.12 0.75 25.11
CA ARG A 235 11.71 1.21 23.85
C ARG A 235 10.99 2.43 23.28
N GLY A 236 10.12 3.05 24.09
CA GLY A 236 9.33 4.21 23.70
C GLY A 236 8.32 3.90 22.60
N ILE A 237 7.79 2.67 22.57
CA ILE A 237 6.80 2.21 21.59
C ILE A 237 5.47 1.99 22.32
N ILE A 238 4.41 2.59 21.77
CA ILE A 238 3.05 2.53 22.28
C ILE A 238 2.40 1.25 21.75
N VAL A 239 1.97 0.36 22.64
CA VAL A 239 1.27 -0.86 22.25
C VAL A 239 -0.21 -0.60 22.06
N ILE A 240 -0.71 -0.89 20.86
CA ILE A 240 -2.12 -0.99 20.51
C ILE A 240 -2.50 -2.45 20.74
N ASN A 241 -2.98 -2.76 21.95
CA ASN A 241 -3.30 -4.12 22.37
C ASN A 241 -4.77 -4.44 22.02
N LEU A 242 -4.98 -5.24 20.99
CA LEU A 242 -6.30 -5.67 20.55
C LEU A 242 -6.74 -6.89 21.37
N PRO A 243 -7.94 -6.89 21.97
CA PRO A 243 -8.43 -8.04 22.73
C PRO A 243 -8.86 -9.18 21.78
N GLY A 244 -8.74 -10.42 22.25
CA GLY A 244 -9.29 -11.61 21.58
C GLY A 244 -8.53 -12.89 21.94
N ASP A 245 -8.91 -14.03 21.34
CA ASP A 245 -8.14 -15.26 21.51
C ASP A 245 -6.92 -15.24 20.57
N PRO A 246 -5.68 -15.54 21.04
CA PRO A 246 -4.52 -15.71 20.17
C PRO A 246 -4.73 -16.69 19.01
N LYS A 247 -5.65 -17.65 19.11
CA LYS A 247 -6.02 -18.54 18.00
C LYS A 247 -6.71 -17.81 16.85
N ASP A 248 -7.43 -16.73 17.15
CA ASP A 248 -8.13 -15.89 16.20
C ASP A 248 -7.26 -14.74 15.67
N TYR A 249 -5.95 -14.76 15.96
CA TYR A 249 -4.99 -13.70 15.60
C TYR A 249 -5.17 -13.19 14.16
N ARG A 250 -5.27 -14.12 13.20
CA ARG A 250 -5.47 -13.81 11.78
C ARG A 250 -6.77 -13.04 11.54
N GLN A 251 -7.87 -13.47 12.14
CA GLN A 251 -9.17 -12.81 11.97
C GLN A 251 -9.17 -11.44 12.64
N ILE A 252 -8.62 -11.34 13.86
CA ILE A 252 -8.52 -10.09 14.62
C ILE A 252 -7.76 -9.03 13.84
N LEU A 253 -6.60 -9.38 13.26
CA LEU A 253 -5.85 -8.45 12.40
C LEU A 253 -6.62 -8.08 11.13
N THR A 254 -7.27 -9.05 10.48
CA THR A 254 -8.07 -8.80 9.27
C THR A 254 -9.17 -7.78 9.53
N ASP A 255 -9.90 -7.95 10.64
CA ASP A 255 -10.96 -7.05 11.07
C ASP A 255 -10.41 -5.66 11.43
N ALA A 256 -9.33 -5.60 12.21
CA ALA A 256 -8.71 -4.34 12.61
C ALA A 256 -8.21 -3.53 11.41
N PHE A 257 -7.51 -4.15 10.45
CA PHE A 257 -7.07 -3.46 9.23
C PHE A 257 -8.25 -3.02 8.37
N SER A 258 -9.30 -3.84 8.27
CA SER A 258 -10.53 -3.48 7.55
C SER A 258 -11.25 -2.29 8.21
N GLU A 259 -11.28 -2.22 9.54
CA GLU A 259 -11.83 -1.08 10.28
C GLU A 259 -11.00 0.19 10.10
N LEU A 260 -9.67 0.09 10.15
CA LEU A 260 -8.77 1.22 9.86
C LEU A 260 -9.00 1.76 8.45
N LYS A 261 -9.13 0.88 7.46
CA LYS A 261 -9.43 1.26 6.08
C LYS A 261 -10.76 2.00 5.99
N LYS A 262 -11.83 1.47 6.60
CA LYS A 262 -13.16 2.11 6.62
C LYS A 262 -13.12 3.47 7.34
N TYR A 263 -12.40 3.56 8.46
CA TYR A 263 -12.21 4.82 9.18
C TYR A 263 -11.53 5.85 8.28
N TRP A 264 -10.42 5.46 7.68
CA TRP A 264 -9.64 6.30 6.80
C TRP A 264 -10.46 6.82 5.60
N GLN A 265 -11.20 5.94 4.91
CA GLN A 265 -12.14 6.33 3.84
C GLN A 265 -13.18 7.35 4.32
N ARG A 266 -13.77 7.14 5.50
CA ARG A 266 -14.77 8.07 6.10
C ARG A 266 -14.16 9.43 6.46
N GLN A 267 -12.90 9.48 6.90
CA GLN A 267 -12.26 10.74 7.27
C GLN A 267 -11.85 11.55 6.05
N LEU A 268 -11.40 10.91 4.98
CA LEU A 268 -11.12 11.62 3.72
C LEU A 268 -12.37 12.28 3.13
N ILE A 269 -13.52 11.61 3.27
CA ILE A 269 -14.81 12.19 2.92
C ILE A 269 -15.12 13.46 3.71
N LYS A 270 -14.79 13.49 5.01
CA LYS A 270 -15.01 14.65 5.88
C LYS A 270 -13.98 15.76 5.66
N ALA A 271 -12.73 15.39 5.41
CA ALA A 271 -11.63 16.32 5.13
C ALA A 271 -11.77 16.96 3.74
N GLY A 272 -12.43 16.27 2.80
CA GLY A 272 -12.82 16.76 1.47
C GLY A 272 -13.97 17.78 1.47
N VAL A 273 -14.09 18.62 2.50
CA VAL A 273 -14.93 19.83 2.44
C VAL A 273 -14.28 20.82 1.46
N TYR A 274 -14.71 20.65 0.20
CA TYR A 274 -14.77 21.56 -0.94
C TYR A 274 -14.13 22.94 -0.80
N THR A 275 -13.13 23.22 -1.65
CA THR A 275 -12.79 24.59 -2.07
C THR A 275 -12.39 24.61 -3.54
N GLY A 276 -13.12 25.40 -4.34
CA GLY A 276 -12.76 25.74 -5.72
C GLY A 276 -13.95 26.02 -6.65
N ALA A 277 -14.96 25.14 -6.64
CA ALA A 277 -16.22 25.38 -7.33
C ALA A 277 -17.31 25.68 -6.30
N LYS A 278 -18.03 26.81 -6.45
CA LYS A 278 -19.24 27.09 -5.68
C LYS A 278 -20.22 25.92 -5.88
N LEU A 279 -20.30 25.01 -4.91
CA LEU A 279 -21.43 24.10 -4.80
C LEU A 279 -22.63 24.86 -4.21
N PRO A 280 -23.85 24.59 -4.69
CA PRO A 280 -25.06 25.13 -4.09
C PRO A 280 -25.14 24.76 -2.59
N PRO A 281 -25.82 25.56 -1.76
CA PRO A 281 -25.68 25.58 -0.30
C PRO A 281 -26.37 24.41 0.44
N ASN A 282 -26.30 23.17 -0.07
CA ASN A 282 -26.77 21.99 0.64
C ASN A 282 -25.64 20.99 0.87
N LYS A 283 -25.45 20.60 2.14
CA LYS A 283 -24.36 19.80 2.72
C LYS A 283 -24.27 18.33 2.24
N ASN A 284 -24.81 18.00 1.07
CA ASN A 284 -24.70 16.68 0.47
C ASN A 284 -23.79 16.74 -0.75
N ILE A 285 -22.86 15.77 -0.84
CA ILE A 285 -22.12 15.50 -2.08
C ILE A 285 -23.15 15.34 -3.21
N PRO A 286 -23.02 16.03 -4.35
CA PRO A 286 -24.01 15.93 -5.43
C PRO A 286 -24.14 14.46 -5.87
N GLU A 287 -25.38 14.01 -6.10
CA GLU A 287 -25.70 12.65 -6.58
C GLU A 287 -25.03 12.30 -7.93
N GLY A 288 -24.42 13.28 -8.61
CA GLY A 288 -23.72 13.15 -9.88
C GLY A 288 -22.20 13.29 -9.85
N LEU A 289 -21.50 12.99 -8.74
CA LEU A 289 -20.02 13.05 -8.75
C LEU A 289 -19.41 12.14 -9.83
N CYS A 290 -18.54 12.67 -10.70
CA CYS A 290 -17.72 11.91 -11.64
C CYS A 290 -16.24 12.07 -11.30
N LEU A 291 -15.58 10.99 -10.87
CA LEU A 291 -14.13 11.02 -10.63
C LEU A 291 -13.41 10.67 -11.93
N ILE A 292 -12.43 11.49 -12.31
CA ILE A 292 -11.55 11.24 -13.44
C ILE A 292 -10.17 10.89 -12.90
N ALA A 293 -9.79 9.63 -13.08
CA ALA A 293 -8.51 9.06 -12.70
C ALA A 293 -7.60 8.95 -13.93
N ALA A 294 -6.78 9.97 -14.13
CA ALA A 294 -5.91 10.10 -15.28
C ALA A 294 -4.56 10.71 -14.88
N ASP A 295 -3.56 10.54 -15.75
CA ASP A 295 -2.26 11.17 -15.60
C ASP A 295 -2.39 12.71 -15.57
N PRO A 296 -1.64 13.43 -14.70
CA PRO A 296 -1.66 14.89 -14.65
C PRO A 296 -1.51 15.59 -16.01
N HIS A 297 -0.70 15.06 -16.93
CA HIS A 297 -0.49 15.63 -18.26
C HIS A 297 -1.74 15.53 -19.15
N ARG A 298 -2.66 14.61 -18.85
CA ARG A 298 -3.91 14.39 -19.60
C ARG A 298 -5.09 15.15 -19.02
N ILE A 299 -4.95 15.80 -17.86
CA ILE A 299 -6.04 16.56 -17.23
C ILE A 299 -6.52 17.70 -18.14
N GLY A 300 -5.62 18.35 -18.89
CA GLY A 300 -5.98 19.38 -19.87
C GLY A 300 -6.92 18.85 -20.96
N PHE A 301 -6.64 17.65 -21.48
CA PHE A 301 -7.49 16.96 -22.44
C PHE A 301 -8.88 16.66 -21.86
N TYR A 302 -8.97 16.07 -20.66
CA TYR A 302 -10.26 15.79 -20.03
C TYR A 302 -11.08 17.05 -19.74
N ARG A 303 -10.43 18.16 -19.36
CA ARG A 303 -11.10 19.45 -19.17
C ARG A 303 -11.71 20.01 -20.46
N GLN A 304 -11.09 19.77 -21.60
CA GLN A 304 -11.60 20.22 -22.90
C GLN A 304 -12.68 19.29 -23.45
N GLU A 305 -12.43 17.98 -23.42
CA GLU A 305 -13.24 17.00 -24.15
C GLU A 305 -14.30 16.29 -23.29
N ALA A 306 -14.03 16.07 -21.99
CA ALA A 306 -14.92 15.31 -21.10
C ALA A 306 -15.82 16.20 -20.25
N TYR A 307 -15.30 17.32 -19.72
CA TYR A 307 -16.05 18.16 -18.78
C TYR A 307 -17.34 18.73 -19.36
N PRO A 308 -17.38 19.22 -20.63
CA PRO A 308 -18.65 19.69 -21.22
C PRO A 308 -19.71 18.58 -21.27
N VAL A 309 -19.32 17.40 -21.75
CA VAL A 309 -20.20 16.22 -21.86
C VAL A 309 -20.71 15.77 -20.49
N LEU A 310 -19.84 15.74 -19.49
CA LEU A 310 -20.20 15.36 -18.13
C LEU A 310 -21.15 16.37 -17.48
N THR A 311 -20.91 17.67 -17.70
CA THR A 311 -21.78 18.73 -17.16
C THR A 311 -23.18 18.65 -17.77
N GLU A 312 -23.29 18.39 -19.08
CA GLU A 312 -24.57 18.15 -19.75
C GLU A 312 -25.31 16.92 -19.20
N ALA A 313 -24.57 15.89 -18.78
CA ALA A 313 -25.11 14.70 -18.12
C ALA A 313 -25.50 14.91 -16.64
N ASN A 314 -25.47 16.16 -16.14
CA ASN A 314 -25.60 16.50 -14.72
C ASN A 314 -24.56 15.82 -13.82
N LEU A 315 -23.39 15.51 -14.36
CA LEU A 315 -22.25 14.98 -13.62
C LEU A 315 -21.26 16.09 -13.28
N VAL A 316 -20.68 16.02 -12.08
CA VAL A 316 -19.68 16.96 -11.59
C VAL A 316 -18.30 16.33 -11.72
N PRO A 317 -17.50 16.68 -12.74
CA PRO A 317 -16.17 16.12 -12.92
C PRO A 317 -15.19 16.63 -11.85
N ILE A 318 -14.42 15.72 -11.26
CA ILE A 318 -13.31 16.02 -10.35
C ILE A 318 -12.10 15.19 -10.77
N THR A 319 -10.93 15.82 -10.86
CA THR A 319 -9.64 15.15 -11.08
C THR A 319 -8.75 15.23 -9.84
N ALA A 320 -7.64 14.49 -9.85
CA ALA A 320 -6.59 14.59 -8.85
C ALA A 320 -6.05 16.04 -8.70
N ALA A 321 -5.96 16.80 -9.79
CA ALA A 321 -5.46 18.19 -9.75
C ALA A 321 -6.45 19.18 -9.13
N ASP A 322 -7.73 18.84 -9.09
CA ASP A 322 -8.75 19.69 -8.46
C ASP A 322 -8.75 19.51 -6.93
N LEU A 323 -8.07 18.48 -6.42
CA LEU A 323 -7.87 18.20 -5.00
C LEU A 323 -6.70 19.04 -4.47
N HIS A 324 -6.90 20.36 -4.36
CA HIS A 324 -5.92 21.23 -3.72
C HIS A 324 -5.81 20.90 -2.24
N THR A 325 -4.68 20.32 -1.84
CA THR A 325 -4.36 20.11 -0.42
C THR A 325 -2.87 20.30 -0.17
N PRO A 326 -2.49 20.92 0.95
CA PRO A 326 -1.08 21.07 1.36
C PRO A 326 -0.37 19.75 1.69
N ASP A 327 -1.11 18.66 1.94
CA ASP A 327 -0.57 17.32 2.23
C ASP A 327 -0.46 16.52 0.91
N GLU A 328 0.77 16.24 0.49
CA GLU A 328 1.21 15.74 -0.84
C GLU A 328 0.69 14.35 -1.28
N ARG A 329 -0.24 13.72 -0.55
CA ARG A 329 -0.65 12.32 -0.83
C ARG A 329 -2.03 12.25 -1.49
N LEU A 330 -2.02 12.06 -2.81
CA LEU A 330 -3.17 12.06 -3.73
C LEU A 330 -3.93 10.72 -3.74
N THR A 331 -3.21 9.60 -3.69
CA THR A 331 -3.77 8.22 -3.75
C THR A 331 -4.88 7.99 -2.75
N PRO A 332 -4.71 8.40 -1.47
CA PRO A 332 -5.73 8.20 -0.48
C PRO A 332 -7.06 8.89 -0.84
N LYS A 333 -7.00 10.19 -1.18
CA LYS A 333 -8.18 11.01 -1.48
C LYS A 333 -8.94 10.50 -2.70
N MET A 334 -8.22 10.07 -3.72
CA MET A 334 -8.82 9.48 -4.92
C MET A 334 -9.62 8.22 -4.59
N ALA A 335 -9.13 7.34 -3.72
CA ALA A 335 -9.85 6.12 -3.34
C ALA A 335 -11.18 6.41 -2.63
N ALA A 336 -11.18 7.39 -1.72
CA ALA A 336 -12.38 7.79 -1.00
C ALA A 336 -13.44 8.41 -1.93
N LEU A 337 -13.01 9.19 -2.92
CA LEU A 337 -13.89 9.74 -3.95
C LEU A 337 -14.43 8.65 -4.88
N ALA A 338 -13.58 7.69 -5.30
CA ALA A 338 -13.97 6.59 -6.18
C ALA A 338 -15.08 5.72 -5.56
N GLY A 339 -15.02 5.48 -4.24
CA GLY A 339 -16.06 4.72 -3.53
C GLY A 339 -17.44 5.39 -3.53
N ARG A 340 -17.53 6.71 -3.77
CA ARG A 340 -18.78 7.51 -3.74
C ARG A 340 -19.18 8.11 -5.09
N ALA A 341 -18.31 8.07 -6.08
CA ALA A 341 -18.61 8.61 -7.40
C ALA A 341 -19.78 7.86 -8.04
N ALA A 342 -20.65 8.58 -8.73
CA ALA A 342 -21.67 7.99 -9.57
C ALA A 342 -21.03 7.34 -10.81
N VAL A 343 -20.00 8.01 -11.36
CA VAL A 343 -19.19 7.53 -12.48
C VAL A 343 -17.70 7.66 -12.15
N LEU A 344 -16.93 6.62 -12.45
CA LEU A 344 -15.47 6.65 -12.47
C LEU A 344 -15.01 6.57 -13.92
N ILE A 345 -14.38 7.63 -14.43
CA ILE A 345 -13.62 7.58 -15.68
C ILE A 345 -12.16 7.32 -15.31
N ALA A 346 -11.57 6.24 -15.78
CA ALA A 346 -10.19 5.89 -15.46
C ALA A 346 -9.39 5.55 -16.72
N ASP A 347 -8.26 6.21 -16.90
CA ASP A 347 -7.29 5.83 -17.92
C ASP A 347 -6.71 4.45 -17.60
N ARG A 348 -6.69 3.54 -18.57
CA ARG A 348 -6.20 2.17 -18.35
C ARG A 348 -4.76 2.14 -17.81
N ASP A 349 -3.93 3.04 -18.32
CA ASP A 349 -2.50 3.14 -18.01
C ASP A 349 -2.22 4.01 -16.78
N TYR A 350 -3.26 4.60 -16.16
CA TYR A 350 -3.08 5.34 -14.92
C TYR A 350 -2.82 4.38 -13.74
N ARG A 351 -1.75 4.62 -13.00
CA ARG A 351 -1.21 3.71 -11.95
C ARG A 351 -2.21 3.29 -10.88
N LEU A 352 -3.21 4.13 -10.59
CA LEU A 352 -4.22 3.83 -9.58
C LEU A 352 -5.48 3.19 -10.15
N THR A 353 -5.60 3.00 -11.46
CA THR A 353 -6.85 2.53 -12.09
C THR A 353 -7.31 1.19 -11.55
N ASP A 354 -6.43 0.18 -11.51
CA ASP A 354 -6.81 -1.15 -11.01
C ASP A 354 -7.25 -1.11 -9.54
N PHE A 355 -6.58 -0.29 -8.72
CA PHE A 355 -6.95 -0.07 -7.32
C PHE A 355 -8.30 0.65 -7.20
N LEU A 356 -8.50 1.79 -7.87
CA LEU A 356 -9.73 2.59 -7.80
C LEU A 356 -10.94 1.82 -8.34
N VAL A 357 -10.75 1.02 -9.39
CA VAL A 357 -11.77 0.13 -9.95
C VAL A 357 -12.17 -0.96 -8.95
N LYS A 358 -11.22 -1.52 -8.19
CA LYS A 358 -11.48 -2.51 -7.14
C LYS A 358 -12.13 -1.91 -5.88
N GLU A 359 -11.87 -0.64 -5.57
CA GLU A 359 -12.43 0.05 -4.40
C GLU A 359 -13.91 0.49 -4.57
N ARG A 360 -14.49 0.34 -5.76
CA ARG A 360 -15.86 0.80 -6.03
C ARG A 360 -16.90 -0.02 -5.26
N SER A 361 -17.74 0.65 -4.48
CA SER A 361 -18.94 0.05 -3.88
C SER A 361 -20.22 0.25 -4.72
N GLY A 362 -20.18 1.08 -5.76
CA GLY A 362 -21.37 1.38 -6.59
C GLY A 362 -21.16 2.28 -7.83
N ALA A 363 -19.93 2.73 -8.11
CA ALA A 363 -19.65 3.60 -9.26
C ALA A 363 -19.69 2.83 -10.59
N LYS A 364 -20.40 3.37 -11.59
CA LYS A 364 -20.31 2.92 -12.98
C LYS A 364 -18.94 3.29 -13.54
N THR A 365 -18.21 2.36 -14.16
CA THR A 365 -16.83 2.60 -14.60
C THR A 365 -16.73 2.72 -16.12
N VAL A 366 -16.10 3.79 -16.56
CA VAL A 366 -15.68 4.03 -17.94
C VAL A 366 -14.16 3.93 -17.99
N LEU A 367 -13.63 2.92 -18.68
CA LEU A 367 -12.20 2.79 -18.90
C LEU A 367 -11.82 3.50 -20.19
N VAL A 368 -10.76 4.29 -20.16
CA VAL A 368 -10.20 4.90 -21.37
C VAL A 368 -8.98 4.08 -21.81
N ILE A 369 -9.10 3.40 -22.94
CA ILE A 369 -8.06 2.52 -23.50
C ILE A 369 -7.63 3.11 -24.85
N ALA A 370 -6.34 3.38 -25.03
CA ALA A 370 -5.81 4.01 -26.24
C ALA A 370 -6.55 5.31 -26.64
N GLY A 371 -7.04 6.06 -25.64
CA GLY A 371 -7.79 7.31 -25.85
C GLY A 371 -9.28 7.12 -26.10
N GLU A 372 -9.83 5.90 -26.10
CA GLU A 372 -11.26 5.67 -26.31
C GLU A 372 -11.99 5.31 -25.01
N PRO A 373 -13.09 6.02 -24.65
CA PRO A 373 -13.88 5.68 -23.48
C PRO A 373 -14.78 4.47 -23.78
N MET A 374 -14.73 3.47 -22.90
CA MET A 374 -15.51 2.24 -23.00
C MET A 374 -16.16 1.89 -21.68
N LEU A 375 -17.39 1.38 -21.73
CA LEU A 375 -18.07 0.86 -20.55
C LEU A 375 -17.39 -0.42 -20.05
N TYR A 376 -17.06 -0.48 -18.76
CA TYR A 376 -16.48 -1.67 -18.15
C TYR A 376 -17.43 -2.29 -17.13
N ALA A 377 -18.19 -3.31 -17.59
CA ALA A 377 -19.30 -3.90 -16.86
C ALA A 377 -18.94 -5.09 -15.93
N ASP A 378 -17.82 -5.78 -16.12
CA ASP A 378 -17.49 -7.03 -15.40
C ASP A 378 -16.16 -6.93 -14.64
N VAL A 379 -16.24 -6.94 -13.30
CA VAL A 379 -15.13 -6.74 -12.35
C VAL A 379 -14.23 -7.97 -12.21
N THR A 380 -14.70 -9.13 -12.69
CA THR A 380 -14.04 -10.43 -12.45
C THR A 380 -13.07 -10.84 -13.56
N LYS A 381 -13.10 -10.14 -14.70
CA LYS A 381 -12.21 -10.40 -15.84
C LYS A 381 -10.96 -9.52 -15.75
N ARG A 382 -9.80 -10.10 -16.04
CA ARG A 382 -8.53 -9.37 -16.25
C ARG A 382 -8.80 -8.18 -17.19
N LEU A 383 -8.40 -6.97 -16.81
CA LEU A 383 -8.59 -5.78 -17.66
C LEU A 383 -7.97 -6.04 -19.05
N PRO A 384 -8.62 -5.61 -20.15
CA PRO A 384 -8.08 -5.79 -21.49
C PRO A 384 -6.65 -5.24 -21.57
N SER A 385 -5.73 -6.01 -22.16
CA SER A 385 -4.42 -5.50 -22.57
C SER A 385 -4.58 -4.51 -23.71
N THR A 386 -3.64 -3.57 -23.82
CA THR A 386 -3.44 -2.66 -24.95
C THR A 386 -3.08 -3.45 -26.22
N THR A 387 -4.01 -4.25 -26.73
CA THR A 387 -3.89 -4.88 -28.04
C THR A 387 -4.77 -4.08 -29.00
N SER A 388 -4.10 -3.31 -29.84
CA SER A 388 -4.62 -2.53 -30.96
C SER A 388 -5.92 -3.12 -31.53
N ARG A 389 -7.06 -2.50 -31.19
CA ARG A 389 -8.26 -2.60 -32.02
C ARG A 389 -8.13 -1.48 -33.03
N ALA A 390 -8.01 -1.86 -34.29
CA ALA A 390 -7.90 -0.96 -35.42
C ALA A 390 -8.99 0.13 -35.37
N LEU A 391 -8.57 1.36 -35.67
CA LEU A 391 -9.41 2.54 -35.88
C LEU A 391 -10.59 2.18 -36.79
N ALA A 392 -11.74 1.95 -36.17
CA ALA A 392 -13.03 2.00 -36.83
C ALA A 392 -13.75 3.23 -36.29
N ASP A 393 -14.05 4.12 -37.23
CA ASP A 393 -14.88 5.31 -37.12
C ASP A 393 -14.22 6.58 -36.58
N ASN A 394 -14.30 7.62 -37.40
CA ASN A 394 -13.84 9.00 -37.25
C ASN A 394 -14.66 9.76 -36.17
N ILE A 395 -14.94 9.09 -35.05
CA ILE A 395 -15.81 9.53 -33.96
C ILE A 395 -14.92 10.11 -32.86
N SER A 396 -15.18 11.37 -32.51
CA SER A 396 -14.42 12.10 -31.50
C SER A 396 -14.67 11.57 -30.08
N PHE A 397 -13.76 11.88 -29.15
CA PHE A 397 -13.81 11.37 -27.77
C PHE A 397 -15.13 11.73 -27.07
N ASP A 398 -15.61 12.96 -27.24
CA ASP A 398 -16.85 13.48 -26.68
C ASP A 398 -18.07 12.69 -27.19
N GLN A 399 -18.12 12.35 -28.48
CA GLN A 399 -19.19 11.55 -29.08
C GLN A 399 -19.23 10.14 -28.49
N ARG A 400 -18.07 9.49 -28.34
CA ARG A 400 -17.98 8.18 -27.69
C ARG A 400 -18.36 8.25 -26.22
N LEU A 401 -17.91 9.28 -25.49
CA LEU A 401 -18.26 9.46 -24.09
C LEU A 401 -19.77 9.69 -23.90
N ARG A 402 -20.42 10.44 -24.79
CA ARG A 402 -21.89 10.62 -24.79
C ARG A 402 -22.62 9.29 -24.96
N ALA A 403 -22.19 8.46 -25.89
CA ALA A 403 -22.78 7.13 -26.10
C ALA A 403 -22.65 6.25 -24.85
N VAL A 404 -21.46 6.19 -24.25
CA VAL A 404 -21.22 5.43 -23.02
C VAL A 404 -22.05 5.96 -21.84
N LEU A 405 -22.19 7.28 -21.70
CA LEU A 405 -23.02 7.87 -20.65
C LEU A 405 -24.52 7.60 -20.87
N ALA A 406 -24.98 7.56 -22.12
CA ALA A 406 -26.35 7.19 -22.46
C ALA A 406 -26.65 5.72 -22.12
N GLU A 407 -25.72 4.80 -22.40
CA GLU A 407 -25.81 3.40 -21.94
C GLU A 407 -25.87 3.28 -20.41
N LEU A 408 -25.21 4.20 -19.72
CA LEU A 408 -25.28 4.33 -18.26
C LEU A 408 -26.56 5.02 -17.77
N GLY A 409 -27.48 5.42 -18.64
CA GLY A 409 -28.74 6.04 -18.29
C GLY A 409 -28.65 7.53 -17.94
N TYR A 410 -27.58 8.22 -18.36
CA TYR A 410 -27.46 9.67 -18.25
C TYR A 410 -27.93 10.33 -19.56
N ALA A 411 -28.86 11.29 -19.47
CA ALA A 411 -29.29 12.07 -20.61
C ALA A 411 -28.21 13.11 -20.95
N THR A 412 -27.65 13.05 -22.16
CA THR A 412 -26.78 14.10 -22.70
C THR A 412 -27.58 14.92 -23.70
N GLY A 413 -27.67 16.24 -23.52
CA GLY A 413 -28.55 17.08 -24.31
C GLY A 413 -28.10 17.19 -25.77
N GLN A 414 -28.84 16.59 -26.70
CA GLN A 414 -28.95 17.06 -28.08
C GLN A 414 -30.41 16.97 -28.55
N THR A 415 -31.16 18.05 -28.35
CA THR A 415 -32.32 18.39 -29.19
C THR A 415 -32.15 19.83 -29.66
N VAL A 416 -31.33 20.05 -30.69
CA VAL A 416 -31.43 21.23 -31.55
C VAL A 416 -31.18 20.81 -33.00
N SER A 417 -32.26 20.46 -33.69
CA SER A 417 -32.43 20.78 -35.12
C SER A 417 -33.83 21.38 -35.27
N GLY A 418 -33.88 22.70 -35.24
CA GLY A 418 -35.08 23.50 -35.39
C GLY A 418 -34.77 24.79 -36.13
N SER A 419 -34.82 24.74 -37.46
CA SER A 419 -35.08 25.87 -38.35
C SER A 419 -35.50 25.28 -39.70
N SER A 420 -36.55 25.67 -40.38
CA SER A 420 -37.67 26.59 -40.16
C SER A 420 -38.44 26.46 -41.48
N ASN A 421 -39.76 26.36 -41.44
CA ASN A 421 -40.57 26.67 -42.62
C ASN A 421 -40.31 28.13 -42.99
N ASP A 422 -39.82 28.36 -44.20
CA ASP A 422 -40.50 29.15 -45.23
C ASP A 422 -39.98 28.72 -46.61
#